data_AF-A0A7C7YRK6-F1
#
_entry.id   AF-A0A7C7YRK6-F1
#
_cell.length_a   1.000
_cell.length_b   1.000
_cell.length_c   1.000
_cell.angle_alpha   90.00
_cell.angle_beta   90.00
_cell.angle_gamma   90.00
#
_symmetry.space_group_name_H-M   'P 1'
#
loop_
_entity.id
_entity.type
_entity.pdbx_description
1 polymer ?
#
loop_
_entity_poly.entity_id
_entity_poly.type
_entity_poly.pdbx_seq_one_letter_code
_entity_poly.pdbx_strand_id
1 'polypeptide(L)'
;MFFSSMRWILITFLALLLCRVCEADVVLLKTGKKLEGKILEETAKEVKIEVVFGKSKAVMKISRKDIEKIEMGELKSEEFNRRLKLLDPADLKGHKELQDWCQSHKLFELEKLVVARLSRVEIEARKKQHPNKWCRHCDSVGMAPCVDCEGAGVISTPCSKCAGTGEGKNCAVCVGVEDGLLDCRRCGGAGSYERFDPVKGKKVKTRCRDCSGKGKIVCPVCKGKKRVSCKDCKGKKEFSQKCENCSGKKRISCAKCSGTGITGENGDLKPIEEKKKQEPKKKPVVESDPFGQLVIQSSCLITSIKAPAATASPSLT
;
A
#
# COMPACT_ATOMS: atom_id res chain seq x y z
N MET A 1 -45.61 47.88 -28.64
CA MET A 1 -44.46 46.93 -28.66
C MET A 1 -43.63 46.96 -27.36
N PHE A 2 -44.17 47.36 -26.20
CA PHE A 2 -43.39 47.51 -24.95
C PHE A 2 -43.63 46.42 -23.88
N PHE A 3 -44.56 45.49 -24.11
CA PHE A 3 -44.94 44.49 -23.09
C PHE A 3 -44.15 43.16 -23.17
N SER A 4 -43.32 42.95 -24.19
CA SER A 4 -42.55 41.69 -24.35
C SER A 4 -41.19 41.71 -23.63
N SER A 5 -40.61 42.89 -23.42
CA SER A 5 -39.29 43.06 -22.81
C SER A 5 -39.31 42.94 -21.28
N MET A 6 -40.43 43.26 -20.63
CA MET A 6 -40.56 43.19 -19.17
C MET A 6 -40.69 41.75 -18.64
N ARG A 7 -41.15 40.83 -19.50
CA ARG A 7 -41.32 39.41 -19.17
C ARG A 7 -39.99 38.65 -19.23
N TRP A 8 -39.06 39.08 -20.08
CA TRP A 8 -37.70 38.53 -20.13
C TRP A 8 -36.84 38.98 -18.95
N ILE A 9 -36.97 40.23 -18.51
CA ILE A 9 -36.23 40.77 -17.35
C ILE A 9 -36.64 40.03 -16.06
N LEU A 10 -37.94 39.74 -15.88
CA LEU A 10 -38.46 38.97 -14.75
C LEU A 10 -37.98 37.51 -14.75
N ILE A 11 -37.87 36.87 -15.93
CA ILE A 11 -37.35 35.49 -16.05
C ILE A 11 -35.83 35.46 -15.78
N THR A 12 -35.07 36.47 -16.22
CA THR A 12 -33.63 36.55 -15.89
C THR A 12 -33.37 36.83 -14.42
N PHE A 13 -34.21 37.64 -13.74
CA PHE A 13 -34.09 37.88 -12.31
C PHE A 13 -34.49 36.66 -11.47
N LEU A 14 -35.51 35.90 -11.91
CA LEU A 14 -35.91 34.63 -11.29
C LEU A 14 -34.86 33.52 -11.50
N ALA A 15 -34.18 33.50 -12.65
CA ALA A 15 -33.07 32.58 -12.92
C ALA A 15 -31.80 32.93 -12.12
N LEU A 16 -31.52 34.22 -11.88
CA LEU A 16 -30.41 34.67 -11.02
C LEU A 16 -30.63 34.35 -9.54
N LEU A 17 -31.89 34.28 -9.08
CA LEU A 17 -32.22 33.92 -7.70
C LEU A 17 -32.17 32.41 -7.40
N LEU A 18 -32.19 31.55 -8.43
CA LEU A 18 -32.15 30.09 -8.28
C LEU A 18 -30.74 29.47 -8.31
N CYS A 19 -29.68 30.29 -8.47
CA CYS A 19 -28.28 29.81 -8.48
C CYS A 19 -27.60 29.74 -7.10
N ARG A 20 -28.31 29.97 -5.98
CA ARG A 20 -27.71 29.99 -4.63
C ARG A 20 -27.70 28.65 -3.88
N VAL A 21 -27.67 27.50 -4.56
CA VAL A 21 -27.86 26.20 -3.87
C VAL A 21 -26.71 25.21 -4.07
N CYS A 22 -25.49 25.67 -3.78
CA CYS A 22 -24.32 24.79 -3.63
C CYS A 22 -23.44 25.26 -2.44
N GLU A 23 -24.05 25.49 -1.28
CA GLU A 23 -23.30 25.56 -0.03
C GLU A 23 -23.72 24.34 0.81
N ALA A 24 -22.74 23.68 1.43
CA ALA A 24 -22.99 22.60 2.36
C ALA A 24 -22.66 23.15 3.75
N ASP A 25 -23.59 23.00 4.68
CA ASP A 25 -23.51 23.68 5.96
C ASP A 25 -22.84 22.76 6.99
N VAL A 26 -22.02 23.35 7.86
CA VAL A 26 -21.43 22.62 8.98
C VAL A 26 -22.26 22.90 10.21
N VAL A 27 -22.95 21.87 10.70
CA VAL A 27 -23.74 21.93 11.93
C VAL A 27 -22.91 21.39 13.08
N LEU A 28 -22.53 22.29 13.99
CA LEU A 28 -21.89 21.96 15.25
C LEU A 28 -22.96 21.66 16.30
N LEU A 29 -22.95 20.44 16.82
CA LEU A 29 -23.80 20.03 17.92
C LEU A 29 -23.16 20.39 19.26
N LYS A 30 -23.98 20.67 20.28
CA LYS A 30 -23.52 20.91 21.67
C LYS A 30 -22.73 19.76 22.28
N THR A 31 -22.80 18.58 21.68
CA THR A 31 -22.01 17.39 22.04
C THR A 31 -20.57 17.47 21.51
N GLY A 32 -20.20 18.53 20.80
CA GLY A 32 -18.90 18.70 20.14
C GLY A 32 -18.77 17.97 18.79
N LYS A 33 -19.82 17.27 18.34
CA LYS A 33 -19.84 16.58 17.05
C LYS A 33 -20.12 17.56 15.91
N LYS A 34 -19.36 17.43 14.82
CA LYS A 34 -19.55 18.19 13.58
C LYS A 34 -20.25 17.34 12.54
N LEU A 35 -21.30 17.87 11.95
CA LEU A 35 -22.02 17.25 10.83
C LEU A 35 -21.90 18.15 9.62
N GLU A 36 -21.33 17.61 8.55
CA GLU A 36 -21.16 18.30 7.27
C GLU A 36 -22.23 17.78 6.30
N GLY A 37 -23.10 18.67 5.82
CA GLY A 37 -24.17 18.24 4.93
C GLY A 37 -25.02 19.40 4.44
N LYS A 38 -25.84 19.16 3.42
CA LYS A 38 -26.72 20.18 2.88
C LYS A 38 -27.95 20.33 3.77
N ILE A 39 -28.24 21.51 4.28
CA ILE A 39 -29.51 21.75 4.98
C ILE A 39 -30.63 21.75 3.94
N LEU A 40 -31.56 20.80 4.08
CA LEU A 40 -32.73 20.69 3.20
C LEU A 40 -33.87 21.57 3.71
N GLU A 41 -34.06 21.61 5.03
CA GLU A 41 -35.11 22.40 5.67
C GLU A 41 -34.66 22.84 7.07
N GLU A 42 -34.93 24.10 7.40
CA GLU A 42 -34.71 24.68 8.73
C GLU A 42 -36.06 25.17 9.29
N THR A 43 -36.46 24.62 10.42
CA THR A 43 -37.64 25.07 11.18
C THR A 43 -37.21 25.51 12.58
N ALA A 44 -38.06 26.26 13.29
CA ALA A 44 -37.77 26.73 14.65
C ALA A 44 -37.48 25.60 15.66
N LYS A 45 -37.88 24.36 15.36
CA LYS A 45 -37.71 23.20 16.25
C LYS A 45 -36.70 22.17 15.73
N GLU A 46 -36.59 22.03 14.41
CA GLU A 46 -35.85 20.94 13.77
C GLU A 46 -35.10 21.43 12.53
N VAL A 47 -33.92 20.86 12.28
CA VAL A 47 -33.12 21.06 11.06
C VAL A 47 -32.96 19.71 10.37
N LYS A 48 -33.32 19.63 9.09
CA LYS A 48 -33.10 18.45 8.24
C LYS A 48 -31.83 18.64 7.43
N ILE A 49 -30.89 17.71 7.57
CA ILE A 49 -29.58 17.76 6.91
C ILE A 49 -29.39 16.50 6.08
N GLU A 50 -28.98 16.67 4.83
CA GLU A 50 -28.51 15.58 3.97
C GLU A 50 -27.00 15.42 4.16
N VAL A 51 -26.60 14.35 4.86
CA VAL A 51 -25.20 14.03 5.13
C VAL A 51 -24.74 12.97 4.13
N VAL A 52 -23.59 13.21 3.49
CA VAL A 52 -23.00 12.27 2.55
C VAL A 52 -21.97 11.41 3.27
N PHE A 53 -22.25 10.12 3.39
CA PHE A 53 -21.31 9.14 3.94
C PHE A 53 -20.78 8.25 2.80
N GLY A 54 -19.60 8.62 2.28
CA GLY A 54 -18.97 7.91 1.18
C GLY A 54 -19.78 8.01 -0.11
N LYS A 55 -20.44 6.92 -0.52
CA LYS A 55 -21.31 6.87 -1.71
C LYS A 55 -22.81 6.99 -1.39
N SER A 56 -23.18 6.94 -0.11
CA SER A 56 -24.57 6.95 0.33
C SER A 56 -24.95 8.30 0.89
N LYS A 57 -26.16 8.76 0.58
CA LYS A 57 -26.74 9.98 1.14
C LYS A 57 -27.75 9.61 2.21
N ALA A 58 -27.66 10.24 3.37
CA ALA A 58 -28.57 10.01 4.49
C ALA A 58 -29.20 11.33 4.92
N VAL A 59 -30.54 11.35 5.06
CA VAL A 59 -31.26 12.51 5.58
C VAL A 59 -31.45 12.33 7.08
N MET A 60 -30.88 13.25 7.86
CA MET A 60 -30.95 13.26 9.31
C MET A 60 -31.81 14.43 9.79
N LYS A 61 -32.61 14.21 10.83
CA LYS A 61 -33.37 15.26 11.52
C LYS A 61 -32.69 15.56 12.85
N ILE A 62 -32.42 16.83 13.12
CA ILE A 62 -31.72 17.28 14.33
C ILE A 62 -32.56 18.35 15.01
N SER A 63 -32.74 18.24 16.32
CA SER A 63 -33.42 19.25 17.12
C SER A 63 -32.58 20.53 17.20
N ARG A 64 -33.19 21.70 17.00
CA ARG A 64 -32.51 23.00 17.09
C ARG A 64 -31.88 23.24 18.47
N LYS A 65 -32.41 22.60 19.52
CA LYS A 65 -31.87 22.70 20.89
C LYS A 65 -30.49 22.04 21.04
N ASP A 66 -30.18 21.07 20.19
CA ASP A 66 -28.93 20.30 20.24
C ASP A 66 -27.84 20.92 19.35
N ILE A 67 -28.20 21.94 18.58
CA ILE A 67 -27.31 22.69 17.71
C ILE A 67 -26.69 23.84 18.51
N GLU A 68 -25.37 23.93 18.46
CA GLU A 68 -24.58 25.00 19.07
C GLU A 68 -24.36 26.14 18.08
N LYS A 69 -23.96 25.81 16.84
CA LYS A 69 -23.70 26.77 15.78
C LYS A 69 -23.92 26.12 14.41
N ILE A 70 -24.47 26.89 13.47
CA ILE A 70 -24.52 26.53 12.05
C ILE A 70 -23.54 27.46 11.34
N GLU A 71 -22.51 26.88 10.74
CA GLU A 71 -21.59 27.60 9.86
C GLU A 71 -22.02 27.34 8.43
N MET A 72 -22.70 28.32 7.83
CA MET A 72 -22.96 28.34 6.41
C MET A 72 -21.67 28.70 5.68
N GLY A 73 -21.18 27.84 4.81
CA GLY A 73 -19.95 28.09 4.07
C GLY A 73 -19.63 27.01 3.06
N GLU A 74 -18.61 27.24 2.23
CA GLU A 74 -18.13 26.21 1.32
C GLU A 74 -17.47 25.08 2.12
N LEU A 75 -17.91 23.84 1.86
CA LEU A 75 -17.24 22.66 2.39
C LEU A 75 -15.79 22.70 1.91
N LYS A 76 -14.83 22.56 2.82
CA LYS A 76 -13.39 22.48 2.47
C LYS A 76 -13.12 21.36 1.44
N SER A 77 -13.93 20.31 1.45
CA SER A 77 -13.89 19.25 0.44
C SER A 77 -14.35 19.69 -0.95
N GLU A 78 -15.29 20.63 -1.05
CA GLU A 78 -15.69 21.23 -2.32
C GLU A 78 -14.63 22.20 -2.84
N GLU A 79 -14.07 23.04 -1.96
CA GLU A 79 -12.94 23.91 -2.31
C GLU A 79 -11.74 23.09 -2.83
N PHE A 80 -11.43 21.98 -2.14
CA PHE A 80 -10.43 21.01 -2.60
C PHE A 80 -10.73 20.50 -4.01
N ASN A 81 -11.97 20.07 -4.27
CA ASN A 81 -12.37 19.55 -5.59
C ASN A 81 -12.31 20.64 -6.67
N ARG A 82 -12.65 21.89 -6.35
CA ARG A 82 -12.51 23.02 -7.28
C ARG A 82 -11.04 23.28 -7.61
N ARG A 83 -10.17 23.37 -6.60
CA ARG A 83 -8.71 23.51 -6.78
C ARG A 83 -8.15 22.36 -7.61
N LEU A 84 -8.53 21.12 -7.31
CA LEU A 84 -8.08 19.92 -8.02
C LEU A 84 -8.54 19.89 -9.49
N LYS A 85 -9.75 20.39 -9.80
CA LYS A 85 -10.26 20.46 -11.19
C LYS A 85 -9.56 21.52 -12.03
N LEU A 86 -9.09 22.60 -11.40
CA LEU A 86 -8.38 23.68 -12.08
C LEU A 86 -6.90 23.35 -12.32
N LEU A 87 -6.33 22.41 -11.57
CA LEU A 87 -4.93 22.02 -11.69
C LEU A 87 -4.69 21.17 -12.95
N ASP A 88 -3.61 21.49 -13.67
CA ASP A 88 -3.09 20.66 -14.76
C ASP A 88 -2.57 19.34 -14.17
N PRO A 89 -2.95 18.17 -14.74
CA PRO A 89 -2.41 16.85 -14.34
C PRO A 89 -0.88 16.77 -14.30
N ALA A 90 -0.18 17.56 -15.11
CA ALA A 90 1.29 17.61 -15.15
C ALA A 90 1.90 18.72 -14.27
N ASP A 91 1.11 19.53 -13.58
CA ASP A 91 1.62 20.57 -12.69
C ASP A 91 1.97 20.01 -11.31
N LEU A 92 3.25 19.65 -11.15
CA LEU A 92 3.79 19.16 -9.88
C LEU A 92 3.75 20.23 -8.78
N LYS A 93 3.93 21.50 -9.12
CA LYS A 93 3.99 22.58 -8.12
C LYS A 93 2.61 22.81 -7.52
N GLY A 94 1.59 22.95 -8.35
CA GLY A 94 0.22 23.15 -7.90
C GLY A 94 -0.34 21.96 -7.09
N HIS A 95 0.05 20.71 -7.42
CA HIS A 95 -0.33 19.56 -6.60
C HIS A 95 0.35 19.53 -5.22
N LYS A 96 1.59 20.02 -5.10
CA LYS A 96 2.28 20.16 -3.80
C LYS A 96 1.66 21.28 -2.96
N GLU A 97 1.34 22.42 -3.57
CA GLU A 97 0.63 23.52 -2.89
C GLU A 97 -0.76 23.06 -2.40
N LEU A 98 -1.45 22.21 -3.17
CA LEU A 98 -2.72 21.61 -2.75
C LEU A 98 -2.53 20.64 -1.56
N GLN A 99 -1.44 19.87 -1.53
CA GLN A 99 -1.08 19.02 -0.40
C GLN A 99 -0.83 19.86 0.87
N ASP A 100 -0.02 20.91 0.78
CA ASP A 100 0.29 21.81 1.90
C ASP A 100 -0.98 22.51 2.41
N TRP A 101 -1.89 22.87 1.49
CA TRP A 101 -3.20 23.38 1.84
C TRP A 101 -4.05 22.34 2.60
N CYS A 102 -4.07 21.07 2.18
CA CYS A 102 -4.76 20.01 2.91
C CYS A 102 -4.17 19.82 4.32
N GLN A 103 -2.84 19.88 4.47
CA GLN A 103 -2.17 19.75 5.76
C GLN A 103 -2.52 20.91 6.70
N SER A 104 -2.44 22.15 6.24
CA SER A 104 -2.80 23.34 7.03
C SER A 104 -4.27 23.31 7.49
N HIS A 105 -5.15 22.68 6.71
CA HIS A 105 -6.57 22.55 7.03
C HIS A 105 -6.95 21.25 7.75
N LYS A 106 -5.97 20.38 8.06
CA LYS A 106 -6.12 19.08 8.74
C LYS A 106 -7.05 18.10 7.99
N LEU A 107 -6.98 18.10 6.66
CA LEU A 107 -7.79 17.26 5.77
C LEU A 107 -7.07 15.96 5.39
N PHE A 108 -6.78 15.10 6.39
CA PHE A 108 -5.91 13.93 6.23
C PHE A 108 -6.35 12.94 5.13
N GLU A 109 -7.65 12.70 4.99
CA GLU A 109 -8.15 11.77 3.96
C GLU A 109 -7.98 12.33 2.54
N LEU A 110 -8.17 13.64 2.36
CA LEU A 110 -7.96 14.30 1.07
C LEU A 110 -6.46 14.40 0.75
N GLU A 111 -5.64 14.68 1.77
CA GLU A 111 -4.18 14.68 1.63
C GLU A 111 -3.65 13.34 1.11
N LYS A 112 -4.11 12.21 1.68
CA LYS A 112 -3.73 10.86 1.20
C LYS A 112 -4.05 10.66 -0.28
N LEU A 113 -5.19 11.19 -0.75
CA LEU A 113 -5.56 11.13 -2.17
C LEU A 113 -4.59 11.94 -3.04
N VAL A 114 -4.19 13.14 -2.61
CA VAL A 114 -3.19 13.95 -3.32
C VAL A 114 -1.85 13.22 -3.37
N VAL A 115 -1.37 12.71 -2.23
CA VAL A 115 -0.10 11.98 -2.13
C VAL A 115 -0.08 10.76 -3.04
N ALA A 116 -1.16 9.98 -3.08
CA ALA A 116 -1.26 8.84 -3.98
C ALA A 116 -1.17 9.25 -5.46
N ARG A 117 -1.69 10.43 -5.81
CA ARG A 117 -1.67 10.99 -7.18
C ARG A 117 -0.32 11.62 -7.54
N LEU A 118 0.42 12.19 -6.59
CA LEU A 118 1.71 12.88 -6.84
C LEU A 118 2.69 12.04 -7.65
N SER A 119 2.78 10.74 -7.37
CA SER A 119 3.66 9.83 -8.14
C SER A 119 3.37 9.83 -9.65
N ARG A 120 2.11 9.95 -10.06
CA ARG A 120 1.70 10.03 -11.47
C ARG A 120 1.96 11.42 -12.04
N VAL A 121 1.68 12.46 -11.26
CA VAL A 121 1.93 13.87 -11.63
C VAL A 121 3.42 14.10 -11.86
N GLU A 122 4.30 13.53 -11.03
CA GLU A 122 5.77 13.61 -11.22
C GLU A 122 6.22 12.99 -12.54
N ILE A 123 5.62 11.85 -12.91
CA ILE A 123 5.89 11.18 -14.19
C ILE A 123 5.43 12.05 -15.36
N GLU A 124 4.22 12.62 -15.28
CA GLU A 124 3.66 13.48 -16.32
C GLU A 124 4.43 14.81 -16.45
N ALA A 125 4.79 15.44 -15.33
CA ALA A 125 5.64 16.62 -15.28
C ALA A 125 6.99 16.34 -15.96
N ARG A 126 7.62 15.20 -15.66
CA ARG A 126 8.89 14.78 -16.30
C ARG A 126 8.73 14.58 -17.80
N LYS A 127 7.62 13.99 -18.26
CA LYS A 127 7.32 13.83 -19.69
C LYS A 127 7.12 15.18 -20.38
N LYS A 128 6.44 16.13 -19.73
CA LYS A 128 6.21 17.49 -20.24
C LYS A 128 7.51 18.31 -20.32
N GLN A 129 8.39 18.18 -19.33
CA GLN A 129 9.71 18.84 -19.32
C GLN A 129 10.67 18.24 -20.36
N HIS A 130 10.56 16.94 -20.64
CA HIS A 130 11.47 16.21 -21.53
C HIS A 130 10.73 15.38 -22.58
N PRO A 131 10.00 16.01 -23.53
CA PRO A 131 9.12 15.31 -24.47
C PRO A 131 9.84 14.31 -25.39
N ASN A 132 11.10 14.59 -25.74
CA ASN A 132 11.90 13.75 -26.64
C ASN A 132 12.94 12.88 -25.93
N LYS A 133 13.10 13.03 -24.61
CA LYS A 133 14.18 12.38 -23.83
C LYS A 133 13.64 11.45 -22.73
N TRP A 134 12.33 11.25 -22.61
CA TRP A 134 11.79 10.38 -21.57
C TRP A 134 11.94 8.89 -21.92
N CYS A 135 12.18 8.07 -20.90
CA CYS A 135 12.43 6.64 -21.11
C CYS A 135 11.13 5.86 -21.33
N ARG A 136 10.91 5.39 -22.57
CA ARG A 136 9.75 4.55 -22.95
C ARG A 136 9.74 3.16 -22.30
N HIS A 137 10.89 2.66 -21.83
CA HIS A 137 10.97 1.31 -21.27
C HIS A 137 10.45 1.22 -19.83
N CYS A 138 10.47 2.33 -19.12
CA CYS A 138 9.98 2.41 -17.74
C CYS A 138 8.92 3.49 -17.57
N ASP A 139 8.38 4.04 -18.66
CA ASP A 139 7.43 5.15 -18.67
C ASP A 139 7.81 6.31 -17.76
N SER A 140 9.09 6.67 -17.77
CA SER A 140 9.69 7.68 -16.91
C SER A 140 9.64 7.41 -15.40
N VAL A 141 9.22 6.22 -14.95
CA VAL A 141 9.26 5.82 -13.53
C VAL A 141 10.70 5.63 -13.05
N GLY A 142 11.60 5.20 -13.93
CA GLY A 142 12.97 4.82 -13.58
C GLY A 142 13.10 3.39 -13.05
N MET A 143 12.00 2.70 -12.80
CA MET A 143 11.97 1.31 -12.33
C MET A 143 11.23 0.42 -13.31
N ALA A 144 11.84 -0.68 -13.72
CA ALA A 144 11.24 -1.69 -14.57
C ALA A 144 10.82 -2.92 -13.74
N PRO A 145 9.78 -3.66 -14.14
CA PRO A 145 9.52 -4.97 -13.54
C PRO A 145 10.77 -5.86 -13.71
N CYS A 146 11.08 -6.65 -12.69
CA CYS A 146 12.15 -7.63 -12.79
C CYS A 146 11.81 -8.64 -13.88
N VAL A 147 12.73 -8.85 -14.82
CA VAL A 147 12.51 -9.72 -15.99
C VAL A 147 12.31 -11.17 -15.56
N ASP A 148 13.06 -11.65 -14.56
CA ASP A 148 13.04 -13.07 -14.19
C ASP A 148 11.80 -13.50 -13.38
N CYS A 149 11.12 -12.56 -12.73
CA CYS A 149 9.92 -12.85 -11.96
C CYS A 149 8.70 -12.03 -12.40
N GLU A 150 8.83 -11.29 -13.51
CA GLU A 150 7.78 -10.44 -14.09
C GLU A 150 7.10 -9.49 -13.07
N GLY A 151 7.82 -9.08 -12.03
CA GLY A 151 7.27 -8.24 -10.96
C GLY A 151 6.53 -8.99 -9.85
N ALA A 152 6.50 -10.32 -9.84
CA ALA A 152 5.98 -11.11 -8.73
C ALA A 152 6.90 -11.02 -7.49
N GLY A 153 8.21 -10.87 -7.70
CA GLY A 153 9.24 -10.86 -6.64
C GLY A 153 9.57 -12.25 -6.09
N VAL A 154 8.83 -13.26 -6.52
CA VAL A 154 9.04 -14.67 -6.21
C VAL A 154 8.93 -15.46 -7.50
N ILE A 155 9.73 -16.51 -7.62
CA ILE A 155 9.64 -17.47 -8.71
C ILE A 155 8.92 -18.68 -8.12
N SER A 156 7.69 -18.92 -8.57
CA SER A 156 6.93 -20.12 -8.20
C SER A 156 7.26 -21.23 -9.17
N THR A 157 7.81 -22.32 -8.65
CA THR A 157 8.02 -23.54 -9.44
C THR A 157 6.98 -24.58 -9.01
N PRO A 158 6.16 -25.09 -9.95
CA PRO A 158 5.22 -26.15 -9.62
C PRO A 158 5.98 -27.41 -9.22
N CYS A 159 5.43 -28.16 -8.27
CA CYS A 159 6.05 -29.40 -7.83
C CYS A 159 6.11 -30.39 -9.00
N SER A 160 7.32 -30.79 -9.40
CA SER A 160 7.56 -31.69 -10.53
C SER A 160 6.81 -33.03 -10.45
N LYS A 161 6.60 -33.56 -9.24
CA LYS A 161 5.93 -34.86 -9.07
C LYS A 161 4.40 -34.81 -9.13
N CYS A 162 3.80 -33.63 -8.93
CA CYS A 162 2.35 -33.47 -8.99
C CYS A 162 1.90 -32.38 -9.97
N ALA A 163 2.83 -31.79 -10.73
CA ALA A 163 2.60 -30.71 -11.68
C ALA A 163 1.70 -29.58 -11.13
N GLY A 164 1.91 -29.18 -9.87
CA GLY A 164 1.11 -28.13 -9.24
C GLY A 164 -0.27 -28.54 -8.70
N THR A 165 -0.69 -29.80 -8.86
CA THR A 165 -1.98 -30.26 -8.29
C THR A 165 -1.95 -30.35 -6.76
N GLY A 166 -0.77 -30.63 -6.18
CA GLY A 166 -0.60 -30.91 -4.75
C GLY A 166 -1.09 -32.29 -4.34
N GLU A 167 -1.71 -33.02 -5.26
CA GLU A 167 -2.21 -34.36 -5.06
C GLU A 167 -1.13 -35.38 -5.44
N GLY A 168 -0.94 -36.35 -4.55
CA GLY A 168 -0.06 -37.48 -4.79
C GLY A 168 -0.78 -38.58 -5.56
N LYS A 169 -0.18 -39.77 -5.51
CA LYS A 169 -0.76 -40.97 -6.13
C LYS A 169 -2.13 -41.30 -5.55
N ASN A 170 -2.92 -42.04 -6.32
CA ASN A 170 -4.16 -42.62 -5.83
C ASN A 170 -3.89 -43.44 -4.56
N CYS A 171 -4.80 -43.34 -3.60
CA CYS A 171 -4.77 -44.12 -2.38
C CYS A 171 -4.92 -45.60 -2.76
N ALA A 172 -3.88 -46.39 -2.50
CA ALA A 172 -3.87 -47.83 -2.81
C ALA A 172 -5.07 -48.58 -2.19
N VAL A 173 -5.58 -48.09 -1.06
CA VAL A 173 -6.72 -48.70 -0.35
C VAL A 173 -8.07 -48.34 -0.98
N CYS A 174 -8.15 -47.24 -1.74
CA CYS A 174 -9.40 -46.77 -2.36
C CYS A 174 -9.45 -47.03 -3.87
N VAL A 175 -8.55 -47.86 -4.40
CA VAL A 175 -8.55 -48.18 -5.83
C VAL A 175 -9.86 -48.88 -6.17
N GLY A 176 -10.62 -48.31 -7.12
CA GLY A 176 -11.93 -48.84 -7.54
C GLY A 176 -13.12 -48.44 -6.66
N VAL A 177 -12.94 -47.57 -5.66
CA VAL A 177 -14.03 -47.12 -4.78
C VAL A 177 -14.39 -45.66 -5.06
N GLU A 178 -15.63 -45.44 -5.52
CA GLU A 178 -16.09 -44.12 -6.00
C GLU A 178 -16.33 -43.08 -4.92
N ASP A 179 -16.38 -43.43 -3.63
CA ASP A 179 -16.68 -42.45 -2.56
C ASP A 179 -15.55 -42.26 -1.54
N GLY A 180 -14.43 -42.99 -1.68
CA GLY A 180 -13.38 -43.02 -0.64
C GLY A 180 -13.88 -43.60 0.71
N LEU A 181 -15.05 -44.24 0.67
CA LEU A 181 -15.72 -44.94 1.75
C LEU A 181 -15.48 -46.44 1.59
N LEU A 182 -14.74 -47.03 2.52
CA LEU A 182 -14.49 -48.46 2.54
C LEU A 182 -15.62 -49.18 3.24
N ASP A 183 -15.93 -50.40 2.81
CA ASP A 183 -16.86 -51.22 3.56
C ASP A 183 -16.25 -51.58 4.92
N CYS A 184 -17.09 -51.53 5.95
CA CYS A 184 -16.68 -51.79 7.31
C CYS A 184 -16.23 -53.25 7.43
N ARG A 185 -14.94 -53.46 7.70
CA ARG A 185 -14.33 -54.80 7.81
C ARG A 185 -15.07 -55.75 8.76
N ARG A 186 -15.71 -55.20 9.80
CA ARG A 186 -16.43 -55.98 10.83
C ARG A 186 -17.80 -56.48 10.39
N CYS A 187 -18.49 -55.77 9.49
CA CYS A 187 -19.83 -56.16 9.03
C CYS A 187 -19.93 -56.32 7.50
N GLY A 188 -18.82 -56.24 6.77
CA GLY A 188 -18.77 -56.40 5.32
C GLY A 188 -19.64 -55.41 4.54
N GLY A 189 -19.89 -54.20 5.07
CA GLY A 189 -20.78 -53.23 4.43
C GLY A 189 -22.23 -53.26 4.89
N ALA A 190 -22.66 -54.29 5.64
CA ALA A 190 -24.07 -54.47 6.01
C ALA A 190 -24.58 -53.54 7.14
N GLY A 191 -23.67 -52.84 7.84
CA GLY A 191 -23.99 -51.97 8.98
C GLY A 191 -24.43 -52.72 10.25
N SER A 192 -24.61 -54.02 10.18
CA SER A 192 -25.06 -54.88 11.27
C SER A 192 -24.56 -56.30 11.03
N TYR A 193 -24.50 -57.09 12.09
CA TYR A 193 -24.16 -58.51 12.01
C TYR A 193 -25.04 -59.30 12.98
N GLU A 194 -25.27 -60.57 12.67
CA GLU A 194 -26.05 -61.46 13.52
C GLU A 194 -25.18 -62.04 14.63
N ARG A 195 -25.70 -62.05 15.85
CA ARG A 195 -25.09 -62.71 17.01
C ARG A 195 -26.15 -63.51 17.74
N PHE A 196 -25.81 -64.69 18.25
CA PHE A 196 -26.69 -65.46 19.11
C PHE A 196 -26.82 -64.79 20.48
N ASP A 197 -28.05 -64.51 20.92
CA ASP A 197 -28.35 -63.98 22.26
C ASP A 197 -28.81 -65.15 23.16
N PRO A 198 -27.99 -65.58 24.13
CA PRO A 198 -28.30 -66.73 24.97
C PRO A 198 -29.53 -66.51 25.85
N VAL A 199 -29.92 -65.26 26.14
CA VAL A 199 -31.13 -64.97 26.93
C VAL A 199 -32.39 -65.16 26.09
N LYS A 200 -32.32 -64.86 24.79
CA LYS A 200 -33.45 -64.95 23.87
C LYS A 200 -33.51 -66.26 23.08
N GLY A 201 -32.49 -67.11 23.19
CA GLY A 201 -32.39 -68.39 22.48
C GLY A 201 -32.37 -68.27 20.96
N LYS A 202 -32.10 -67.09 20.40
CA LYS A 202 -32.16 -66.82 18.95
C LYS A 202 -31.08 -65.85 18.48
N LYS A 203 -30.79 -65.86 17.18
CA LYS A 203 -29.92 -64.87 16.54
C LYS A 203 -30.61 -63.51 16.53
N VAL A 204 -29.89 -62.48 17.01
CA VAL A 204 -30.34 -61.09 17.00
C VAL A 204 -29.42 -60.26 16.12
N LYS A 205 -30.02 -59.34 15.37
CA LYS A 205 -29.30 -58.39 14.52
C LYS A 205 -28.74 -57.27 15.39
N THR A 206 -27.42 -57.20 15.49
CA THR A 206 -26.73 -56.19 16.30
C THR A 206 -26.15 -55.11 15.40
N ARG A 207 -26.36 -53.83 15.77
CA ARG A 207 -25.77 -52.69 15.07
C ARG A 207 -24.25 -52.75 15.17
N CYS A 208 -23.56 -52.63 14.04
CA CYS A 208 -22.10 -52.60 14.03
C CYS A 208 -21.61 -51.30 14.69
N ARG A 209 -20.77 -51.43 15.73
CA ARG A 209 -20.24 -50.28 16.49
C ARG A 209 -19.21 -49.50 15.67
N ASP A 210 -18.34 -50.19 14.95
CA ASP A 210 -17.21 -49.60 14.22
C ASP A 210 -17.65 -48.64 13.10
N CYS A 211 -18.77 -48.95 12.42
CA CYS A 211 -19.37 -48.05 11.43
C CYS A 211 -20.65 -47.36 11.94
N SER A 212 -20.99 -47.53 13.22
CA SER A 212 -22.22 -47.01 13.82
C SER A 212 -23.47 -47.30 12.97
N GLY A 213 -23.62 -48.51 12.44
CA GLY A 213 -24.78 -48.87 11.60
C GLY A 213 -24.70 -48.47 10.13
N LYS A 214 -23.73 -47.66 9.70
CA LYS A 214 -23.67 -47.12 8.33
C LYS A 214 -23.14 -48.09 7.27
N GLY A 215 -22.51 -49.18 7.69
CA GLY A 215 -21.88 -50.16 6.79
C GLY A 215 -20.56 -49.68 6.16
N LYS A 216 -20.39 -48.37 5.98
CA LYS A 216 -19.20 -47.76 5.39
C LYS A 216 -18.38 -46.98 6.42
N ILE A 217 -17.06 -47.00 6.25
CA ILE A 217 -16.08 -46.26 7.05
C ILE A 217 -15.23 -45.37 6.14
N VAL A 218 -14.88 -44.18 6.61
CA VAL A 218 -13.98 -43.30 5.88
C VAL A 218 -12.59 -43.95 5.82
N CYS A 219 -11.97 -43.97 4.63
CA CYS A 219 -10.63 -44.54 4.49
C CYS A 219 -9.65 -43.86 5.48
N PRO A 220 -8.97 -44.60 6.35
CA PRO A 220 -8.07 -44.00 7.35
C PRO A 220 -6.83 -43.36 6.71
N VAL A 221 -6.45 -43.80 5.51
CA VAL A 221 -5.23 -43.34 4.81
C VAL A 221 -5.47 -42.02 4.07
N CYS A 222 -6.53 -41.92 3.27
CA CYS A 222 -6.82 -40.72 2.48
C CYS A 222 -7.91 -39.83 3.08
N LYS A 223 -8.54 -40.25 4.19
CA LYS A 223 -9.65 -39.54 4.86
C LYS A 223 -10.79 -39.19 3.87
N GLY A 224 -11.07 -40.09 2.94
CA GLY A 224 -12.11 -39.91 1.89
C GLY A 224 -11.66 -39.17 0.64
N LYS A 225 -10.45 -38.59 0.59
CA LYS A 225 -9.96 -37.80 -0.56
C LYS A 225 -9.52 -38.62 -1.76
N LYS A 226 -9.44 -39.95 -1.64
CA LYS A 226 -8.97 -40.93 -2.64
C LYS A 226 -7.55 -40.76 -3.16
N ARG A 227 -6.93 -39.59 -2.99
CA ARG A 227 -5.53 -39.30 -3.26
C ARG A 227 -4.86 -38.90 -1.97
N VAL A 228 -3.62 -39.36 -1.80
CA VAL A 228 -2.79 -38.91 -0.68
C VAL A 228 -2.13 -37.59 -1.05
N SER A 229 -1.79 -36.75 -0.08
CA SER A 229 -0.99 -35.55 -0.38
C SER A 229 0.33 -35.94 -1.04
N CYS A 230 0.76 -35.18 -2.06
CA CYS A 230 2.05 -35.44 -2.68
C CYS A 230 3.15 -35.36 -1.61
N LYS A 231 3.98 -36.41 -1.52
CA LYS A 231 4.98 -36.54 -0.45
C LYS A 231 6.04 -35.44 -0.51
N ASP A 232 6.36 -34.97 -1.72
CA ASP A 232 7.43 -34.02 -1.97
C ASP A 232 7.02 -32.58 -1.66
N CYS A 233 5.84 -32.15 -2.12
CA CYS A 233 5.35 -30.80 -1.81
C CYS A 233 4.46 -30.75 -0.56
N LYS A 234 4.13 -31.89 0.06
CA LYS A 234 3.20 -31.98 1.20
C LYS A 234 1.89 -31.23 0.98
N GLY A 235 1.40 -31.22 -0.26
CA GLY A 235 0.19 -30.48 -0.66
C GLY A 235 0.36 -28.98 -0.95
N LYS A 236 1.56 -28.41 -0.85
CA LYS A 236 1.82 -26.98 -1.10
C LYS A 236 1.72 -26.54 -2.56
N LYS A 237 1.60 -27.50 -3.49
CA LYS A 237 1.47 -27.32 -4.96
C LYS A 237 2.70 -26.71 -5.64
N GLU A 238 3.22 -25.62 -5.10
CA GLU A 238 4.32 -24.84 -5.64
C GLU A 238 5.37 -24.56 -4.57
N PHE A 239 6.61 -24.39 -5.01
CA PHE A 239 7.71 -23.90 -4.20
C PHE A 239 7.99 -22.46 -4.62
N SER A 240 7.73 -21.52 -3.72
CA SER A 240 8.06 -20.12 -3.91
C SER A 240 9.49 -19.86 -3.42
N GLN A 241 10.38 -19.49 -4.32
CA GLN A 241 11.70 -18.97 -3.95
C GLN A 241 11.71 -17.45 -4.16
N LYS A 242 12.43 -16.73 -3.30
CA LYS A 242 12.64 -15.29 -3.51
C LYS A 242 13.43 -15.16 -4.81
N CYS A 243 12.98 -14.28 -5.70
CA CYS A 243 13.73 -14.00 -6.92
C CYS A 243 15.10 -13.41 -6.52
N GLU A 244 16.18 -14.05 -6.95
CA GLU A 244 17.54 -13.64 -6.60
C GLU A 244 17.86 -12.27 -7.21
N ASN A 245 17.49 -12.07 -8.46
CA ASN A 245 17.78 -10.85 -9.22
C ASN A 245 17.14 -9.59 -8.60
N CYS A 246 15.88 -9.65 -8.16
CA CYS A 246 15.26 -8.51 -7.48
C CYS A 246 15.29 -8.62 -5.95
N SER A 247 15.78 -9.72 -5.38
CA SER A 247 15.73 -10.01 -3.94
C SER A 247 14.34 -9.78 -3.32
N GLY A 248 13.27 -10.08 -4.07
CA GLY A 248 11.89 -9.83 -3.65
C GLY A 248 11.34 -8.40 -3.84
N LYS A 249 12.14 -7.44 -4.33
CA LYS A 249 11.72 -6.03 -4.53
C LYS A 249 10.73 -5.82 -5.69
N LYS A 250 10.49 -6.84 -6.53
CA LYS A 250 9.59 -6.86 -7.70
C LYS A 250 10.00 -5.95 -8.86
N ARG A 251 10.55 -4.78 -8.56
CA ARG A 251 11.08 -3.84 -9.55
C ARG A 251 12.57 -3.63 -9.34
N ILE A 252 13.26 -3.46 -10.45
CA ILE A 252 14.69 -3.14 -10.52
C ILE A 252 14.85 -1.80 -11.22
N SER A 253 16.00 -1.14 -11.00
CA SER A 253 16.32 0.08 -11.73
C SER A 253 16.32 -0.20 -13.23
N CYS A 254 15.67 0.67 -14.00
CA CYS A 254 15.60 0.52 -15.44
C CYS A 254 17.00 0.69 -16.02
N ALA A 255 17.51 -0.36 -16.69
CA ALA A 255 18.85 -0.38 -17.25
C ALA A 255 19.10 0.74 -18.29
N LYS A 256 18.06 1.12 -19.06
CA LYS A 256 18.22 2.13 -20.14
C LYS A 256 18.35 3.57 -19.63
N CYS A 257 17.76 3.88 -18.49
CA CYS A 257 17.84 5.22 -17.90
C CYS A 257 18.57 5.22 -16.55
N SER A 258 19.14 4.10 -16.14
CA SER A 258 19.84 3.94 -14.85
C SER A 258 19.05 4.49 -13.65
N GLY A 259 17.72 4.33 -13.64
CA GLY A 259 16.86 4.85 -12.57
C GLY A 259 16.33 6.28 -12.73
N THR A 260 16.82 7.08 -13.68
CA THR A 260 16.44 8.50 -13.80
C THR A 260 15.07 8.73 -14.45
N GLY A 261 14.57 7.77 -15.23
CA GLY A 261 13.37 7.91 -16.05
C GLY A 261 13.56 8.76 -17.32
N ILE A 262 14.78 9.21 -17.61
CA ILE A 262 15.14 10.04 -18.76
C ILE A 262 16.31 9.36 -19.49
N THR A 263 16.21 9.18 -20.80
CA THR A 263 17.31 8.71 -21.64
C THR A 263 18.23 9.87 -21.99
N GLY A 264 19.54 9.69 -21.82
CA GLY A 264 20.54 10.67 -22.27
C GLY A 264 20.55 10.84 -23.79
N GLU A 265 21.29 11.83 -24.27
CA GLU A 265 21.26 12.30 -25.68
C GLU A 265 21.61 11.24 -26.73
N ASN A 266 22.18 10.11 -26.34
CA ASN A 266 22.55 9.02 -27.25
C ASN A 266 21.83 7.69 -26.99
N GLY A 267 20.70 7.68 -26.27
CA GLY A 267 19.92 6.44 -26.05
C GLY A 267 20.57 5.40 -25.13
N ASP A 268 21.87 5.51 -24.88
CA ASP A 268 22.65 4.72 -23.95
C ASP A 268 23.36 5.66 -22.95
N LEU A 269 22.79 5.81 -21.75
CA LEU A 269 23.59 6.33 -20.64
C LEU A 269 24.45 5.18 -20.13
N LYS A 270 25.67 5.05 -20.65
CA LYS A 270 26.76 4.49 -19.85
C LYS A 270 26.88 5.31 -18.56
N PRO A 271 27.23 4.69 -17.42
CA PRO A 271 27.39 5.40 -16.16
C PRO A 271 28.30 6.60 -16.39
N ILE A 272 27.83 7.80 -16.06
CA ILE A 272 28.73 8.94 -15.89
C ILE A 272 29.52 8.56 -14.64
N GLU A 273 30.70 7.98 -14.83
CA GLU A 273 31.70 7.97 -13.77
C GLU A 273 31.92 9.42 -13.37
N GLU A 274 31.58 9.75 -12.13
CA GLU A 274 31.94 11.01 -11.52
C GLU A 274 33.46 11.15 -11.64
N LYS A 275 33.90 11.93 -12.63
CA LYS A 275 35.26 12.46 -12.65
C LYS A 275 35.41 13.28 -11.38
N LYS A 276 35.94 12.65 -10.32
CA LYS A 276 36.49 13.35 -9.16
C LYS A 276 37.37 14.45 -9.71
N LYS A 277 36.92 15.69 -9.51
CA LYS A 277 37.70 16.90 -9.75
C LYS A 277 38.93 16.76 -8.87
N GLN A 278 40.05 16.30 -9.45
CA GLN A 278 41.31 16.24 -8.75
C GLN A 278 41.64 17.67 -8.33
N GLU A 279 41.66 17.91 -7.03
CA GLU A 279 42.22 19.14 -6.47
C GLU A 279 43.66 19.28 -7.00
N PRO A 280 44.05 20.46 -7.52
CA PRO A 280 45.38 20.67 -8.03
C PRO A 280 46.39 20.46 -6.89
N LYS A 281 47.21 19.42 -7.02
CA LYS A 281 48.35 19.18 -6.14
C LYS A 281 49.23 20.44 -6.18
N LYS A 282 49.33 21.14 -5.04
CA LYS A 282 50.31 22.21 -4.85
C LYS A 282 51.70 21.65 -5.17
N LYS A 283 52.41 22.30 -6.09
CA LYS A 283 53.81 21.98 -6.38
C LYS A 283 54.62 22.16 -5.08
N PRO A 284 55.52 21.24 -4.73
CA PRO A 284 56.43 21.45 -3.62
C PRO A 284 57.31 22.66 -3.91
N VAL A 285 57.34 23.60 -2.96
CA VAL A 285 58.26 24.74 -2.95
C VAL A 285 59.65 24.14 -2.76
N VAL A 286 60.50 24.29 -3.79
CA VAL A 286 61.93 24.00 -3.71
C VAL A 286 62.57 25.22 -3.07
N GLU A 287 62.81 25.16 -1.76
CA GLU A 287 63.74 26.06 -1.09
C GLU A 287 65.15 25.48 -1.28
N SER A 288 65.90 26.08 -2.20
CA SER A 288 67.35 25.99 -2.18
C SER A 288 67.89 27.39 -2.46
N ASP A 289 68.10 28.15 -1.39
CA ASP A 289 68.88 29.37 -1.40
C ASP A 289 70.35 29.04 -1.73
N PRO A 290 70.98 29.73 -2.72
CA PRO A 290 72.32 29.41 -3.20
C PRO A 290 73.43 30.26 -2.55
N PHE A 291 73.22 30.88 -1.39
CA PHE A 291 74.25 31.69 -0.73
C PHE A 291 74.50 31.22 0.70
N GLY A 292 75.64 30.58 0.90
CA GLY A 292 76.10 30.14 2.20
C GLY A 292 76.64 31.28 3.08
N GLN A 293 76.55 31.07 4.39
CA GLN A 293 77.53 31.45 5.41
C GLN A 293 77.12 30.72 6.71
N LEU A 294 77.85 29.68 7.13
CA LEU A 294 79.04 29.70 7.99
C LEU A 294 78.78 30.16 9.44
N VAL A 295 79.16 29.26 10.36
CA VAL A 295 79.52 29.45 11.79
C VAL A 295 78.33 29.76 12.74
N ILE A 296 78.18 29.27 13.97
CA ILE A 296 79.10 28.76 15.01
C ILE A 296 78.30 27.81 15.95
N GLN A 297 78.93 26.74 16.42
CA GLN A 297 78.46 25.93 17.56
C GLN A 297 78.53 26.75 18.87
N SER A 298 77.49 26.70 19.72
CA SER A 298 77.73 26.68 21.18
C SER A 298 76.50 26.25 21.98
N SER A 299 76.76 25.18 22.71
CA SER A 299 76.15 24.69 23.94
C SER A 299 75.68 25.76 24.95
N CYS A 300 74.53 25.52 25.58
CA CYS A 300 74.24 25.64 27.01
C CYS A 300 72.77 25.23 27.22
N LEU A 301 72.46 24.07 27.82
CA LEU A 301 72.29 23.85 29.27
C LEU A 301 71.37 24.88 29.96
N ILE A 302 70.52 24.34 30.84
CA ILE A 302 69.93 24.94 32.07
C ILE A 302 68.38 25.00 32.13
N THR A 303 67.87 24.00 32.87
CA THR A 303 66.82 24.00 33.93
C THR A 303 65.32 23.94 33.66
N SER A 304 64.77 22.81 34.12
CA SER A 304 63.57 22.60 34.96
C SER A 304 62.98 23.80 35.71
N ILE A 305 61.65 23.95 35.61
CA ILE A 305 60.70 24.36 36.68
C ILE A 305 59.35 23.69 36.33
N LYS A 306 58.96 22.56 36.95
CA LYS A 306 58.16 22.36 38.18
C LYS A 306 56.71 22.91 38.15
N ALA A 307 55.78 21.98 38.43
CA ALA A 307 54.31 21.95 38.57
C ALA A 307 53.70 23.03 39.52
N PRO A 308 52.38 23.07 39.92
CA PRO A 308 51.27 22.07 39.84
C PRO A 308 49.88 22.64 39.40
N ALA A 309 48.93 21.86 38.88
CA ALA A 309 47.91 20.99 39.51
C ALA A 309 46.98 21.65 40.56
N ALA A 310 45.67 21.72 40.28
CA ALA A 310 44.57 21.72 41.27
C ALA A 310 43.17 21.53 40.62
N THR A 311 42.55 20.37 40.93
CA THR A 311 41.15 20.14 41.42
C THR A 311 39.97 20.81 40.68
N ALA A 312 39.02 20.12 40.04
CA ALA A 312 38.06 19.09 40.48
C ALA A 312 37.12 19.51 41.63
N SER A 313 35.83 19.77 41.35
CA SER A 313 34.67 18.96 41.81
C SER A 313 33.29 19.68 41.66
N PRO A 314 32.16 18.92 41.55
CA PRO A 314 30.78 19.40 41.37
C PRO A 314 29.84 19.13 42.56
N SER A 315 28.67 19.80 42.63
CA SER A 315 27.46 19.37 43.37
C SER A 315 26.29 20.34 43.09
N LEU A 316 25.15 19.87 42.57
CA LEU A 316 23.94 19.45 43.30
C LEU A 316 23.25 20.57 44.10
N THR A 317 22.14 21.08 43.54
CA THR A 317 20.81 21.19 44.17
C THR A 317 19.76 21.27 43.08
#